data_AF-A0A2V9U8F3-F1
#
_entry.id   AF-A0A2V9U8F3-F1
#
_cell.length_a   1.000
_cell.length_b   1.000
_cell.length_c   1.000
_cell.angle_alpha   90.00
_cell.angle_beta   90.00
_cell.angle_gamma   90.00
#
_symmetry.space_group_name_H-M   'P 1'
#
loop_
_entity.id
_entity.type
_entity.pdbx_description
1 polymer ?
#
loop_
_entity_poly.entity_id
_entity_poly.type
_entity_poly.pdbx_seq_one_letter_code
_entity_poly.pdbx_strand_id
1 'polypeptide(L)'
;LAKGKTYIIEPDGEPLQYISPPFVVSLNAYKRERSPLRRIIAAQGKRLFRQLGFPKVCRTHKIDQISCIHPEAVSLSKKDSRFQIRMRSVFEHSSGLDVLRTMNVLNQDYFPLQKLVEGVRAAFRSLKPGGLWIVGRTLEDQTNHVTFLRRAEKQFEVAARIGKGSEIEELALGASALVSA
;
A
#
# COMPACT_ATOMS: atom_id res chain seq x y z
N LEU A 1 13.84 -24.47 9.72
CA LEU A 1 14.82 -23.55 9.10
C LEU A 1 16.10 -23.60 9.92
N ALA A 2 17.29 -23.43 9.33
CA ALA A 2 18.52 -23.28 10.13
C ALA A 2 18.39 -22.06 11.07
N LYS A 3 19.04 -22.09 12.24
CA LYS A 3 18.94 -21.04 13.27
C LYS A 3 19.14 -19.65 12.66
N GLY A 4 18.18 -18.75 12.90
CA GLY A 4 18.26 -17.33 12.52
C GLY A 4 17.73 -16.95 11.13
N LYS A 5 17.19 -17.89 10.35
CA LYS A 5 16.60 -17.59 9.02
C LYS A 5 15.09 -17.38 9.12
N THR A 6 14.59 -16.29 8.53
CA THR A 6 13.18 -15.89 8.57
C THR A 6 12.69 -15.51 7.18
N TYR A 7 11.41 -15.76 6.91
CA TYR A 7 10.72 -15.28 5.71
C TYR A 7 9.63 -14.30 6.12
N ILE A 8 9.48 -13.25 5.32
CA ILE A 8 8.26 -12.43 5.33
C ILE A 8 7.43 -12.88 4.13
N ILE A 9 6.17 -13.22 4.38
CA ILE A 9 5.24 -13.75 3.40
C ILE A 9 3.95 -12.93 3.42
N GLU A 10 3.34 -12.79 2.25
CA GLU A 10 1.97 -12.31 2.13
C GLU A 10 0.97 -13.35 2.67
N PRO A 11 -0.26 -12.95 3.04
CA PRO A 11 -1.29 -13.87 3.51
C PRO A 11 -1.67 -14.98 2.51
N ASP A 12 -1.47 -14.75 1.21
CA ASP A 12 -1.69 -15.73 0.15
C ASP A 12 -0.53 -16.74 0.00
N GLY A 13 0.57 -16.54 0.73
CA GLY A 13 1.76 -17.37 0.71
C GLY A 13 2.86 -16.87 -0.23
N GLU A 14 2.69 -15.73 -0.90
CA GLU A 14 3.76 -15.15 -1.72
C GLU A 14 4.94 -14.70 -0.85
N PRO A 15 6.19 -15.14 -1.11
CA PRO A 15 7.33 -14.73 -0.34
C PRO A 15 7.80 -13.32 -0.73
N LEU A 16 7.79 -12.39 0.23
CA LEU A 16 8.25 -11.02 0.04
C LEU A 16 9.76 -10.89 0.28
N GLN A 17 10.24 -11.38 1.41
CA GLN A 17 11.62 -11.19 1.86
C GLN A 17 12.18 -12.44 2.50
N TYR A 18 13.49 -12.61 2.36
CA TYR A 18 14.26 -13.63 3.04
C TYR A 18 15.35 -12.96 3.87
N ILE A 19 15.32 -13.25 5.17
CA ILE A 19 16.24 -12.73 6.17
C ILE A 19 17.17 -13.87 6.57
N SER A 20 18.45 -13.72 6.23
CA SER A 20 19.52 -14.64 6.59
C SER A 20 20.70 -13.77 7.04
N PRO A 21 20.78 -13.41 8.34
CA PRO A 21 21.76 -12.46 8.85
C PRO A 21 23.19 -12.75 8.34
N PRO A 22 23.93 -11.71 7.90
CA PRO A 22 23.60 -10.28 7.95
C PRO A 22 22.70 -9.78 6.79
N PHE A 23 22.17 -10.68 5.95
CA PHE A 23 21.51 -10.30 4.71
C PHE A 23 19.99 -10.26 4.85
N VAL A 24 19.39 -9.21 4.27
CA VAL A 24 17.96 -9.09 3.99
C VAL A 24 17.80 -8.88 2.50
N VAL A 25 17.13 -9.80 1.83
CA VAL A 25 16.94 -9.77 0.37
C VAL A 25 15.47 -9.82 0.00
N SER A 26 15.09 -9.01 -0.99
CA SER A 26 13.77 -9.10 -1.63
C SER A 26 13.69 -10.39 -2.43
N LEU A 27 12.59 -11.13 -2.25
CA LEU A 27 12.25 -12.27 -3.10
C LEU A 27 11.26 -11.88 -4.20
N ASN A 28 10.59 -10.74 -4.06
CA ASN A 28 9.66 -10.22 -5.05
C ASN A 28 10.39 -9.69 -6.31
N ALA A 29 9.77 -9.87 -7.48
CA ALA A 29 10.28 -9.46 -8.79
C ALA A 29 10.28 -7.93 -9.00
N TYR A 30 9.43 -7.18 -8.28
CA TYR A 30 9.33 -5.72 -8.44
C TYR A 30 10.62 -4.97 -8.09
N LYS A 31 11.44 -5.50 -7.17
CA LYS A 31 12.76 -4.92 -6.85
C LYS A 31 13.87 -5.80 -7.41
N ARG A 32 14.47 -5.38 -8.54
CA ARG A 32 15.67 -6.03 -9.08
C ARG A 32 16.87 -5.74 -8.18
N GLU A 33 17.37 -6.79 -7.52
CA GLU A 33 18.58 -6.74 -6.71
C GLU A 33 19.82 -6.56 -7.60
N ARG A 34 20.56 -5.46 -7.40
CA ARG A 34 21.73 -5.10 -8.24
C ARG A 34 23.01 -5.81 -7.78
N SER A 35 23.09 -6.22 -6.52
CA SER A 35 24.27 -6.92 -5.98
C SER A 35 24.29 -8.41 -6.39
N PRO A 36 25.35 -8.91 -7.05
CA PRO A 36 25.46 -10.32 -7.42
C PRO A 36 25.35 -11.27 -6.22
N LEU A 37 26.00 -10.92 -5.11
CA LEU A 37 25.94 -11.71 -3.87
C LEU A 37 24.49 -11.81 -3.35
N ARG A 38 23.78 -10.68 -3.28
CA ARG A 38 22.39 -10.66 -2.82
C ARG A 38 21.46 -11.40 -3.77
N ARG A 39 21.73 -11.39 -5.09
CA ARG A 39 21.00 -12.23 -6.07
C ARG A 39 21.17 -13.72 -5.79
N ILE A 40 22.38 -14.17 -5.48
CA ILE A 40 22.64 -15.58 -5.12
C ILE A 40 21.86 -15.94 -3.85
N ILE A 41 21.90 -15.09 -2.83
CA ILE A 41 21.17 -15.30 -1.57
C ILE A 41 19.66 -15.32 -1.81
N ALA A 42 19.12 -14.44 -2.65
CA ALA A 42 17.71 -14.43 -3.03
C ALA A 42 17.32 -15.72 -3.77
N ALA A 43 18.14 -16.19 -4.72
CA ALA A 43 17.91 -17.43 -5.44
C ALA A 43 17.91 -18.65 -4.50
N GLN A 44 18.85 -18.71 -3.56
CA GLN A 44 18.87 -19.72 -2.49
C GLN A 44 17.61 -19.61 -1.62
N GLY A 45 17.22 -18.40 -1.21
CA GLY A 45 16.01 -18.12 -0.45
C GLY A 45 14.75 -18.64 -1.14
N LYS A 46 14.59 -18.40 -2.45
CA LYS A 46 13.49 -18.93 -3.28
C LYS A 46 13.50 -20.45 -3.38
N ARG A 47 14.67 -21.05 -3.56
CA ARG A 47 14.81 -22.52 -3.62
C ARG A 47 14.40 -23.16 -2.30
N LEU A 48 14.91 -22.64 -1.18
CA LEU A 48 14.57 -23.10 0.16
C LEU A 48 13.08 -22.90 0.45
N PHE A 49 12.50 -21.75 0.07
CA PHE A 49 11.08 -21.47 0.29
C PHE A 49 10.18 -22.49 -0.40
N ARG A 50 10.47 -22.84 -1.67
CA ARG A 50 9.74 -23.90 -2.39
C ARG A 50 9.80 -25.25 -1.69
N GLN A 51 10.92 -25.58 -1.06
CA GLN A 51 11.09 -26.83 -0.31
C GLN A 51 10.32 -26.84 1.02
N LEU A 52 9.96 -25.68 1.57
CA LEU A 52 9.12 -25.60 2.77
C LEU A 52 7.70 -26.09 2.49
N GLY A 53 7.28 -26.15 1.22
CA GLY A 53 5.98 -26.68 0.82
C GLY A 53 4.86 -26.01 1.61
N PHE A 54 4.77 -24.68 1.55
CA PHE A 54 3.71 -23.91 2.20
C PHE A 54 2.37 -24.15 1.48
N PRO A 55 1.39 -24.81 2.13
CA PRO A 55 0.01 -24.38 1.99
C PRO A 55 -0.65 -24.22 3.35
N LYS A 56 -1.14 -23.02 3.66
CA LYS A 56 -2.11 -22.62 4.72
C LYS A 56 -1.94 -23.13 6.18
N VAL A 57 -1.06 -24.09 6.50
CA VAL A 57 -0.82 -24.61 7.85
C VAL A 57 0.62 -25.13 7.96
N CYS A 58 1.59 -24.28 8.36
CA CYS A 58 2.89 -24.78 8.79
C CYS A 58 2.77 -25.38 10.19
N ARG A 59 2.79 -26.72 10.28
CA ARG A 59 2.85 -27.41 11.58
C ARG A 59 4.25 -27.44 12.18
N THR A 60 5.28 -27.28 11.35
CA THR A 60 6.69 -27.46 11.73
C THR A 60 7.45 -26.15 11.96
N HIS A 61 6.84 -25.00 11.64
CA HIS A 61 7.48 -23.70 11.71
C HIS A 61 6.56 -22.70 12.39
N LYS A 62 7.13 -21.87 13.27
CA LYS A 62 6.41 -20.78 13.92
C LYS A 62 6.04 -19.73 12.86
N ILE A 63 4.75 -19.42 12.76
CA ILE A 63 4.25 -18.30 11.97
C ILE A 63 3.80 -17.23 12.94
N ASP A 64 4.46 -16.07 12.89
CA ASP A 64 4.05 -14.89 13.64
C ASP A 64 3.43 -13.88 12.67
N GLN A 65 2.19 -13.46 12.94
CA GLN A 65 1.53 -12.43 12.14
C GLN A 65 2.11 -11.07 12.50
N ILE A 66 2.59 -10.35 11.48
CA ILE A 66 3.06 -8.98 11.65
C ILE A 66 1.85 -8.05 11.57
N SER A 67 1.57 -7.32 12.65
CA SER A 67 0.55 -6.28 12.63
C SER A 67 1.06 -5.07 11.86
N CYS A 68 0.35 -4.67 10.80
CA CYS A 68 0.57 -3.39 10.12
C CYS A 68 -0.08 -2.19 10.86
N ILE A 69 -0.73 -2.44 12.00
CA ILE A 69 -1.41 -1.41 12.79
C ILE A 69 -0.62 -1.20 14.08
N HIS A 70 -0.36 0.07 14.40
CA HIS A 70 0.33 0.45 15.64
C HIS A 70 -0.46 0.02 16.89
N PRO A 71 0.19 -0.48 17.96
CA PRO A 71 -0.50 -0.92 19.18
C PRO A 71 -1.42 0.13 19.80
N GLU A 72 -1.04 1.41 19.73
CA GLU A 72 -1.87 2.51 20.25
C GLU A 72 -3.16 2.69 19.45
N ALA A 73 -3.13 2.54 18.12
CA ALA A 73 -4.32 2.61 17.29
C ALA A 73 -5.26 1.43 17.60
N VAL A 74 -4.71 0.23 17.83
CA VAL A 74 -5.50 -0.93 18.29
C VAL A 74 -6.09 -0.68 19.68
N SER A 75 -5.34 -0.07 20.60
CA SER A 75 -5.87 0.29 21.91
C SER A 75 -6.97 1.33 21.81
N LEU A 76 -6.85 2.31 20.91
CA LEU A 76 -7.83 3.38 20.74
C LEU A 76 -9.13 2.83 20.16
N SER A 77 -9.06 1.94 19.17
CA SER A 77 -10.27 1.36 18.56
C SER A 77 -11.10 0.50 19.51
N LYS A 78 -10.47 -0.05 20.55
CA LYS A 78 -11.16 -0.79 21.62
C LYS A 78 -11.87 0.13 22.62
N LYS A 79 -11.41 1.38 22.75
CA LYS A 79 -11.87 2.34 23.76
C LYS A 79 -12.85 3.37 23.22
N ASP A 80 -12.76 3.73 21.93
CA ASP A 80 -13.59 4.75 21.30
C ASP A 80 -14.25 4.20 20.03
N SER A 81 -15.59 4.09 20.06
CA SER A 81 -16.39 3.55 18.94
C SER A 81 -16.36 4.43 17.68
N ARG A 82 -15.94 5.70 17.81
CA ARG A 82 -15.75 6.63 16.69
C ARG A 82 -14.47 6.34 15.92
N PHE A 83 -13.49 5.68 16.53
CA PHE A 83 -12.24 5.28 15.88
C PHE A 83 -12.29 3.81 15.47
N GLN A 84 -12.43 3.56 14.17
CA GLN A 84 -12.54 2.21 13.63
C GLN A 84 -11.38 1.87 12.72
N ILE A 85 -10.90 0.64 12.84
CA ILE A 85 -9.93 0.07 11.91
C ILE A 85 -10.67 -0.96 11.07
N ARG A 86 -10.63 -0.79 9.75
CA ARG A 86 -11.30 -1.67 8.78
C ARG A 86 -10.31 -2.04 7.69
N MET A 87 -10.35 -3.30 7.25
CA MET A 87 -9.64 -3.73 6.06
C MET A 87 -10.47 -3.39 4.83
N ARG A 88 -9.89 -2.65 3.90
CA ARG A 88 -10.59 -2.17 2.70
C ARG A 88 -9.64 -2.00 1.53
N SER A 89 -10.16 -2.24 0.33
CA SER A 89 -9.48 -1.90 -0.90
C SER A 89 -9.62 -0.41 -1.21
N VAL A 90 -8.56 0.24 -1.68
CA VAL A 90 -8.62 1.63 -2.17
C VAL A 90 -9.40 1.80 -3.47
N PHE A 91 -9.74 0.68 -4.12
CA PHE A 91 -10.58 0.65 -5.33
C PHE A 91 -12.07 0.49 -4.99
N GLU A 92 -12.42 0.26 -3.73
CA GLU A 92 -13.80 0.29 -3.24
C GLU A 92 -14.16 1.70 -2.78
N HIS A 93 -15.45 2.05 -2.85
CA HIS A 93 -15.93 3.36 -2.41
C HIS A 93 -16.85 3.24 -1.18
N SER A 94 -16.89 4.31 -0.38
CA SER A 94 -17.94 4.53 0.61
C SER A 94 -18.35 5.98 0.56
N SER A 95 -19.60 6.23 0.17
CA SER A 95 -20.14 7.58 0.11
C SER A 95 -20.19 8.24 1.48
N GLY A 96 -20.12 9.57 1.47
CA GLY A 96 -20.33 10.37 2.68
C GLY A 96 -19.07 10.69 3.48
N LEU A 97 -17.87 10.54 2.90
CA LEU A 97 -16.64 10.97 3.56
C LEU A 97 -16.46 12.49 3.45
N ASP A 98 -16.11 13.14 4.56
CA ASP A 98 -15.68 14.54 4.54
C ASP A 98 -14.20 14.67 4.16
N VAL A 99 -13.38 13.72 4.59
CA VAL A 99 -11.95 13.64 4.28
C VAL A 99 -11.56 12.20 3.97
N LEU A 100 -10.75 12.02 2.92
CA LEU A 100 -10.12 10.76 2.54
C LEU A 100 -8.62 10.99 2.46
N ARG A 101 -7.80 10.11 3.04
CA ARG A 101 -6.34 10.18 2.97
C ARG A 101 -5.76 8.88 2.45
N THR A 102 -4.94 8.96 1.41
CA THR A 102 -4.26 7.81 0.79
C THR A 102 -2.78 8.15 0.59
N MET A 103 -1.91 7.60 1.44
CA MET A 103 -0.46 7.84 1.37
C MET A 103 0.27 6.57 0.97
N ASN A 104 1.15 6.67 -0.03
CA ASN A 104 1.99 5.55 -0.51
C ASN A 104 1.21 4.34 -1.04
N VAL A 105 -0.03 4.55 -1.49
CA VAL A 105 -0.86 3.46 -2.03
C VAL A 105 -1.01 3.58 -3.55
N LEU A 106 -1.61 4.68 -4.02
CA LEU A 106 -1.84 4.87 -5.46
C LEU A 106 -0.57 5.40 -6.14
N ASN A 107 0.28 4.47 -6.58
CA ASN A 107 1.52 4.73 -7.31
C ASN A 107 1.50 4.02 -8.68
N GLN A 108 2.06 4.68 -9.69
CA GLN A 108 2.28 4.17 -11.04
C GLN A 108 3.21 2.95 -11.10
N ASP A 109 4.11 2.78 -10.13
CA ASP A 109 4.97 1.59 -10.04
C ASP A 109 4.18 0.33 -9.62
N TYR A 110 3.07 0.50 -8.89
CA TYR A 110 2.30 -0.61 -8.31
C TYR A 110 1.10 -0.99 -9.16
N PHE A 111 0.49 -0.01 -9.83
CA PHE A 111 -0.75 -0.21 -10.54
C PHE A 111 -0.66 0.28 -11.98
N PRO A 112 -1.20 -0.47 -12.96
CA PRO A 112 -1.36 0.03 -14.31
C PRO A 112 -2.34 1.22 -14.30
N LEU A 113 -2.22 2.09 -15.30
CA LEU A 113 -3.02 3.32 -15.43
C LEU A 113 -4.52 3.10 -15.23
N GLN A 114 -5.08 2.03 -15.82
CA GLN A 114 -6.50 1.70 -15.68
C GLN A 114 -6.93 1.49 -14.23
N LYS A 115 -6.09 0.82 -13.43
CA LYS A 115 -6.35 0.62 -11.99
C LYS A 115 -6.23 1.91 -11.20
N LEU A 116 -5.30 2.79 -11.56
CA LEU A 116 -5.23 4.12 -10.95
C LEU A 116 -6.48 4.94 -11.24
N VAL A 117 -7.04 4.88 -12.46
CA VAL A 117 -8.31 5.51 -12.81
C VAL A 117 -9.46 4.96 -11.96
N GLU A 118 -9.52 3.64 -11.75
CA GLU A 118 -10.50 3.04 -10.84
C GLU A 118 -10.36 3.59 -9.41
N GLY A 119 -9.13 3.70 -8.90
CA GLY A 119 -8.85 4.25 -7.56
C GLY A 119 -9.27 5.73 -7.42
N VAL A 120 -8.96 6.55 -8.42
CA VAL A 120 -9.42 7.96 -8.47
C VAL A 120 -10.95 8.03 -8.45
N ARG A 121 -11.63 7.21 -9.26
CA ARG A 121 -13.11 7.18 -9.29
C ARG A 121 -13.69 6.73 -7.95
N ALA A 122 -13.09 5.74 -7.31
CA ALA A 122 -13.50 5.28 -5.99
C ALA A 122 -13.35 6.40 -4.94
N ALA A 123 -12.23 7.13 -4.96
CA ALA A 123 -12.02 8.30 -4.10
C ALA A 123 -13.07 9.39 -4.35
N PHE A 124 -13.34 9.73 -5.61
CA PHE A 124 -14.33 10.74 -5.99
C PHE A 124 -15.74 10.39 -5.51
N ARG A 125 -16.16 9.14 -5.71
CA ARG A 125 -17.47 8.62 -5.27
C ARG A 125 -17.61 8.54 -3.76
N SER A 126 -16.49 8.45 -3.04
CA SER A 126 -16.50 8.33 -1.59
C SER A 126 -16.70 9.67 -0.87
N LEU A 127 -16.10 10.74 -1.40
CA LEU A 127 -16.17 12.06 -0.79
C LEU A 127 -17.53 12.71 -0.98
N LYS A 128 -17.99 13.55 -0.05
CA LYS A 128 -19.10 14.49 -0.29
C LYS A 128 -18.64 15.65 -1.18
N PRO A 129 -19.55 16.37 -1.89
CA PRO A 129 -19.20 17.66 -2.47
C PRO A 129 -18.56 18.59 -1.43
N GLY A 130 -17.45 19.23 -1.79
CA GLY A 130 -16.63 20.02 -0.87
C GLY A 130 -15.64 19.22 -0.01
N GLY A 131 -15.76 17.88 0.02
CA GLY A 131 -14.86 17.00 0.76
C GLY A 131 -13.43 17.00 0.20
N LEU A 132 -12.48 16.57 1.03
CA LEU A 132 -11.05 16.67 0.75
C LEU A 132 -10.39 15.31 0.58
N TRP A 133 -9.74 15.10 -0.56
CA TRP A 133 -8.83 13.99 -0.78
C TRP A 133 -7.38 14.42 -0.58
N ILE A 134 -6.70 13.81 0.38
CA ILE A 134 -5.28 14.03 0.65
C ILE A 134 -4.53 12.82 0.09
N VAL A 135 -3.88 12.99 -1.05
CA VAL A 135 -3.15 11.91 -1.73
C VAL A 135 -1.69 12.26 -1.87
N GLY A 136 -0.80 11.32 -1.60
CA GLY A 136 0.62 11.59 -1.73
C GLY A 136 1.52 10.40 -1.47
N ARG A 137 2.81 10.70 -1.47
CA ARG A 137 3.89 9.76 -1.24
C ARG A 137 4.94 10.33 -0.29
N THR A 138 5.63 9.43 0.37
CA THR A 138 6.78 9.70 1.24
C THR A 138 7.99 9.05 0.59
N LEU A 139 9.02 9.84 0.31
CA LEU A 139 10.26 9.34 -0.30
C LEU A 139 11.18 8.73 0.75
N GLU A 140 12.28 8.10 0.30
CA GLU A 140 13.26 7.43 1.18
C GLU A 140 13.95 8.42 2.15
N ASP A 141 14.08 9.68 1.75
CA ASP A 141 14.58 10.78 2.59
C ASP A 141 13.53 11.33 3.57
N GLN A 142 12.38 10.65 3.70
CA GLN A 142 11.24 11.00 4.55
C GLN A 142 10.51 12.29 4.12
N THR A 143 10.83 12.86 2.96
CA THR A 143 10.10 14.01 2.43
C THR A 143 8.73 13.59 1.91
N ASN A 144 7.73 14.45 2.13
CA ASN A 144 6.35 14.21 1.70
C ASN A 144 6.01 15.05 0.47
N HIS A 145 5.40 14.39 -0.51
CA HIS A 145 4.88 14.99 -1.73
C HIS A 145 3.39 14.69 -1.82
N VAL A 146 2.55 15.71 -1.59
CA VAL A 146 1.11 15.53 -1.34
C VAL A 146 0.30 16.57 -2.09
N THR A 147 -0.79 16.13 -2.72
CA THR A 147 -1.81 17.02 -3.27
C THR A 147 -3.08 16.89 -2.43
N PHE A 148 -3.64 18.05 -2.09
CA PHE A 148 -4.95 18.19 -1.48
C PHE A 148 -5.93 18.50 -2.59
N LEU A 149 -6.84 17.58 -2.88
CA LEU A 149 -7.85 17.70 -3.93
C LEU A 149 -9.22 17.89 -3.29
N ARG A 150 -9.89 18.99 -3.59
CA ARG A 150 -11.28 19.20 -3.19
C ARG A 150 -12.21 18.58 -4.22
N ARG A 151 -13.22 17.83 -3.77
CA ARG A 151 -14.27 17.29 -4.64
C ARG A 151 -15.25 18.41 -5.01
N ALA A 152 -15.19 18.92 -6.23
CA ALA A 152 -16.25 19.74 -6.81
C ALA A 152 -17.40 18.83 -7.32
N GLU A 153 -18.43 19.42 -7.96
CA GLU A 153 -19.61 18.65 -8.40
C GLU A 153 -19.25 17.51 -9.37
N LYS A 154 -18.42 17.82 -10.36
CA LYS A 154 -18.05 16.89 -11.45
C LYS A 154 -16.58 16.53 -11.51
N GLN A 155 -15.74 17.23 -10.75
CA GLN A 155 -14.29 17.04 -10.83
C GLN A 155 -13.55 17.29 -9.53
N PHE A 156 -12.29 16.90 -9.48
CA PHE A 156 -11.38 17.36 -8.44
C PHE A 156 -10.77 18.72 -8.80
N GLU A 157 -10.50 19.50 -7.77
CA GLU A 157 -9.75 20.76 -7.87
C GLU A 157 -8.59 20.74 -6.88
N VAL A 158 -7.43 21.27 -7.27
CA VAL A 158 -6.30 21.38 -6.34
C VAL A 158 -6.58 22.48 -5.32
N ALA A 159 -6.64 22.08 -4.05
CA ALA A 159 -6.78 23.00 -2.92
C ALA A 159 -5.40 23.44 -2.38
N ALA A 160 -4.43 22.52 -2.33
CA ALA A 160 -3.08 22.80 -1.86
C ALA A 160 -2.09 21.71 -2.29
N ARG A 161 -0.78 22.00 -2.18
CA ARG A 161 0.30 21.04 -2.38
C ARG A 161 1.32 21.13 -1.26
N ILE A 162 1.90 19.99 -0.89
CA ILE A 162 3.14 19.89 -0.10
C ILE A 162 4.20 19.29 -1.03
N GLY A 163 5.36 19.93 -1.09
CA GLY A 163 6.42 19.54 -2.02
C GLY A 163 5.95 19.63 -3.48
N LYS A 164 6.18 18.56 -4.23
CA LYS A 164 5.83 18.46 -5.67
C LYS A 164 4.42 17.95 -5.97
N GLY A 165 3.60 17.68 -4.94
CA GLY A 165 2.29 17.04 -5.14
C GLY A 165 2.38 15.53 -5.42
N SER A 166 1.22 14.91 -5.53
CA SER A 166 1.07 13.49 -5.87
C SER A 166 1.36 13.24 -7.35
N GLU A 167 1.96 12.10 -7.66
CA GLU A 167 2.22 11.68 -9.05
C GLU A 167 0.95 11.33 -9.84
N ILE A 168 -0.17 11.10 -9.15
CA ILE A 168 -1.46 10.84 -9.78
C ILE A 168 -2.34 12.09 -9.85
N GLU A 169 -1.81 13.28 -9.53
CA GLU A 169 -2.57 14.53 -9.54
C GLU A 169 -3.22 14.79 -10.90
N GLU A 170 -2.44 14.76 -11.98
CA GLU A 170 -2.95 15.01 -13.33
C GLU A 170 -4.05 14.00 -13.71
N LEU A 171 -3.84 12.74 -13.35
CA LEU A 171 -4.85 11.70 -13.54
C LEU A 171 -6.12 11.99 -12.74
N ALA A 172 -5.99 12.45 -11.51
CA ALA A 172 -7.11 12.77 -10.65
C ALA A 172 -7.95 13.93 -11.21
N LEU A 173 -7.28 14.96 -11.73
CA LEU A 173 -7.93 16.11 -12.37
C LEU A 173 -8.63 15.70 -13.68
N GLY A 174 -8.03 14.83 -14.48
CA GLY A 174 -8.58 14.40 -15.77
C GLY A 174 -9.66 13.31 -15.69
N ALA A 175 -9.52 12.33 -14.79
CA ALA A 175 -10.39 11.15 -14.76
C ALA A 175 -11.78 11.41 -14.16
N SER A 176 -11.95 12.50 -13.41
CA SER A 176 -13.25 12.86 -12.83
C SER A 176 -14.25 13.43 -13.85
N ALA A 177 -13.77 13.99 -14.97
CA ALA A 177 -14.64 14.43 -16.08
C ALA A 177 -15.46 13.28 -16.71
N LEU A 178 -15.02 12.03 -16.52
CA LEU A 178 -15.65 10.82 -17.08
C LEU A 178 -16.72 10.20 -16.15
N VAL A 179 -17.05 10.81 -15.01
CA VAL A 179 -18.09 10.30 -14.09
C VAL A 179 -19.51 10.77 -14.49
N SER A 180 -19.61 11.61 -15.54
CA SER A 180 -20.88 12.10 -16.10
C SER A 180 -21.34 11.36 -17.37
N ALA A 181 -20.76 10.21 -17.69
CA ALA A 181 -21.15 9.35 -18.82
C ALA A 181 -21.75 8.02 -18.33
#